data_AF-A0A2A4G3G1-F1
#
_entry.id   AF-A0A2A4G3G1-F1
#
_cell.length_a   1.000
_cell.length_b   1.000
_cell.length_c   1.000
_cell.angle_alpha   90.00
_cell.angle_beta   90.00
_cell.angle_gamma   90.00
#
_symmetry.space_group_name_H-M   'P 1'
#
loop_
_entity.id
_entity.type
_entity.pdbx_description
1 polymer ?
#
loop_
_entity_poly.entity_id
_entity_poly.type
_entity_poly.pdbx_seq_one_letter_code
_entity_poly.pdbx_strand_id
1 'polypeptide(L)'
;MKDVNTLYHNDFGIAFRWKNIPEKSHMVQLVFRDTGFLLDKKRIQKFANQIHKSMGSQKSACGQCDLNRSCRSLLLETPMEHLTMAISLDELDQLNDLVQGTLFQLELDQYLDQLSLN
;
A
#
# COMPACT_ATOMS: atom_id res chain seq x y z
N MET A 1 -15.56 -12.87 4.83
CA MET A 1 -14.46 -13.29 3.95
C MET A 1 -13.84 -14.57 4.50
N LYS A 2 -14.17 -15.75 3.94
CA LYS A 2 -13.58 -17.03 4.39
C LYS A 2 -12.32 -17.40 3.60
N ASP A 3 -12.19 -16.85 2.39
CA ASP A 3 -11.21 -17.30 1.38
C ASP A 3 -9.93 -16.47 1.31
N VAL A 4 -9.69 -15.59 2.28
CA VAL A 4 -8.47 -14.76 2.33
C VAL A 4 -7.83 -14.81 3.71
N ASN A 5 -6.51 -14.66 3.73
CA ASN A 5 -5.74 -14.38 4.94
C ASN A 5 -5.41 -12.88 4.96
N THR A 6 -6.00 -12.15 5.90
CA THR A 6 -5.79 -10.70 6.03
C THR A 6 -4.42 -10.45 6.64
N LEU A 7 -3.62 -9.60 6.00
CA LEU A 7 -2.32 -9.19 6.51
C LEU A 7 -2.43 -7.91 7.33
N TYR A 8 -3.12 -6.91 6.80
CA TYR A 8 -3.29 -5.61 7.45
C TYR A 8 -4.52 -4.91 6.90
N HIS A 9 -5.13 -4.03 7.69
CA HIS A 9 -6.19 -3.14 7.23
C HIS A 9 -6.19 -1.85 8.05
N ASN A 10 -6.70 -0.79 7.46
CA ASN A 10 -7.07 0.44 8.12
C ASN A 10 -8.39 0.95 7.49
N ASP A 11 -8.84 2.14 7.88
CA ASP A 11 -10.11 2.69 7.38
C ASP A 11 -10.09 2.97 5.86
N PHE A 12 -8.90 3.01 5.24
CA PHE A 12 -8.73 3.32 3.83
C PHE A 12 -8.68 2.08 2.93
N GLY A 13 -8.26 0.93 3.47
CA GLY A 13 -8.13 -0.28 2.68
C GLY A 13 -7.69 -1.52 3.44
N ILE A 14 -7.51 -2.59 2.69
CA ILE A 14 -7.17 -3.92 3.18
C ILE A 14 -6.08 -4.55 2.33
N ALA A 15 -5.14 -5.24 2.98
CA ALA A 15 -4.15 -6.10 2.36
C ALA A 15 -4.37 -7.54 2.78
N PHE A 16 -4.42 -8.46 1.82
CA PHE A 16 -4.64 -9.87 2.10
C PHE A 16 -3.98 -10.79 1.08
N ARG A 17 -3.80 -12.06 1.43
CA ARG A 17 -3.45 -13.15 0.52
C ARG A 17 -4.66 -14.02 0.24
N TRP A 18 -4.78 -14.52 -0.98
CA TRP A 18 -5.81 -15.51 -1.32
C TRP A 18 -5.46 -16.87 -0.70
N LYS A 19 -6.45 -17.52 -0.07
CA LYS A 19 -6.32 -18.90 0.37
C LYS A 19 -6.50 -19.83 -0.84
N ASN A 20 -5.85 -20.99 -0.78
CA ASN A 20 -6.06 -22.09 -1.75
C ASN A 20 -5.78 -21.72 -3.23
N ILE A 21 -4.95 -20.70 -3.48
CA ILE A 21 -4.43 -20.38 -4.81
C ILE A 21 -2.89 -20.46 -4.75
N PRO A 22 -2.29 -21.66 -4.91
CA PRO A 22 -0.85 -21.86 -4.74
C PRO A 22 0.01 -20.94 -5.60
N GLU A 23 -0.41 -20.69 -6.84
CA GLU A 23 0.26 -19.80 -7.80
C GLU A 23 0.36 -18.35 -7.31
N LYS A 24 -0.55 -17.93 -6.42
CA LYS A 24 -0.61 -16.57 -5.85
C LYS A 24 -0.19 -16.51 -4.38
N SER A 25 0.40 -17.59 -3.84
CA SER A 25 0.80 -17.67 -2.42
C SER A 25 1.78 -16.57 -1.99
N HIS A 26 2.64 -16.10 -2.91
CA HIS A 26 3.60 -15.02 -2.69
C HIS A 26 3.05 -13.63 -3.07
N MET A 27 1.83 -13.57 -3.60
CA MET A 27 1.18 -12.34 -4.04
C MET A 27 0.25 -11.82 -2.94
N VAL A 28 0.23 -10.50 -2.81
CA VAL A 28 -0.63 -9.77 -1.89
C VAL A 28 -1.60 -8.93 -2.70
N GLN A 29 -2.89 -9.07 -2.38
CA GLN A 29 -3.94 -8.20 -2.88
C GLN A 29 -4.05 -7.00 -1.94
N LEU A 30 -3.71 -5.82 -2.45
CA LEU A 30 -3.90 -4.53 -1.81
C LEU A 30 -5.16 -3.89 -2.41
N VAL A 31 -6.17 -3.60 -1.60
CA VAL A 31 -7.41 -2.94 -2.04
C VAL A 31 -7.60 -1.68 -1.23
N PHE A 32 -7.76 -0.55 -1.90
CA PHE A 32 -8.06 0.74 -1.27
C PHE A 32 -8.93 1.55 -2.22
N ARG A 33 -9.94 2.24 -1.66
CA ARG A 33 -11.06 2.79 -2.44
C ARG A 33 -11.64 1.74 -3.41
N ASP A 34 -11.64 2.05 -4.70
CA ASP A 34 -12.16 1.24 -5.81
C ASP A 34 -11.03 0.56 -6.61
N THR A 35 -9.79 0.58 -6.10
CA THR A 35 -8.60 0.08 -6.79
C THR A 35 -8.05 -1.15 -6.09
N GLY A 36 -7.69 -2.18 -6.88
CA GLY A 36 -7.03 -3.38 -6.40
C GLY A 36 -5.70 -3.62 -7.12
N PHE A 37 -4.61 -3.75 -6.36
CA PHE A 37 -3.31 -4.17 -6.88
C PHE A 37 -2.95 -5.57 -6.39
N LEU A 38 -2.54 -6.43 -7.32
CA LEU A 38 -1.94 -7.73 -6.99
C LEU A 38 -0.43 -7.63 -7.15
N LEU A 39 0.29 -7.64 -6.03
CA LEU A 39 1.71 -7.29 -5.96
C LEU A 39 2.50 -8.37 -5.22
N ASP A 40 3.74 -8.58 -5.62
CA ASP A 40 4.71 -9.29 -4.80
C ASP A 40 5.34 -8.33 -3.77
N LYS A 41 6.11 -8.87 -2.81
CA LYS A 41 6.78 -8.07 -1.77
C LYS A 41 7.68 -6.97 -2.37
N LYS A 42 8.39 -7.24 -3.47
CA LYS A 42 9.29 -6.26 -4.12
C LYS A 42 8.51 -5.08 -4.69
N ARG A 43 7.36 -5.33 -5.32
CA ARG A 43 6.48 -4.28 -5.85
C ARG A 43 5.80 -3.50 -4.74
N ILE A 44 5.47 -4.11 -3.60
CA ILE A 44 5.00 -3.39 -2.42
C ILE A 44 6.09 -2.45 -1.88
N GLN A 45 7.34 -2.93 -1.77
CA GLN A 45 8.48 -2.09 -1.36
C GLN A 45 8.71 -0.93 -2.34
N LYS A 46 8.62 -1.19 -3.66
CA LYS A 46 8.66 -0.14 -4.68
C LYS A 46 7.56 0.90 -4.45
N PHE A 47 6.34 0.45 -4.15
CA PHE A 47 5.21 1.34 -3.92
C PHE A 47 5.40 2.18 -2.65
N ALA A 48 5.89 1.58 -1.56
CA ALA A 48 6.26 2.30 -0.34
C ALA A 48 7.27 3.42 -0.61
N ASN A 49 8.29 3.15 -1.42
CA ASN A 49 9.27 4.15 -1.83
C ASN A 49 8.66 5.27 -2.68
N GLN A 50 7.71 4.97 -3.56
CA GLN A 50 6.99 5.97 -4.37
C GLN A 50 6.14 6.87 -3.48
N ILE A 51 5.40 6.29 -2.53
CA ILE A 51 4.60 7.02 -1.54
C ILE A 51 5.49 7.97 -0.75
N HIS A 52 6.61 7.47 -0.19
CA HIS A 52 7.52 8.28 0.60
C HIS A 52 8.12 9.46 -0.21
N LYS A 53 8.47 9.22 -1.49
CA LYS A 53 8.93 10.29 -2.39
C LYS A 53 7.84 11.35 -2.62
N SER A 54 6.60 10.94 -2.86
CA SER A 54 5.46 11.85 -3.00
C SER A 54 5.15 12.62 -1.71
N MET A 55 5.44 12.05 -0.54
CA MET A 55 5.33 12.75 0.75
C MET A 55 6.44 13.79 0.94
N GLY A 56 7.67 13.50 0.50
CA GLY A 56 8.79 14.44 0.59
C GLY A 56 8.68 15.66 -0.34
N SER A 57 7.96 15.55 -1.45
CA SER A 57 7.78 16.61 -2.46
C SER A 57 6.66 17.61 -2.13
N GLN A 58 6.00 17.49 -0.97
CA GLN A 58 4.79 18.22 -0.58
C GLN A 58 4.96 19.74 -0.39
N LYS A 59 6.19 20.29 -0.43
CA LYS A 59 6.46 21.70 -0.09
C LYS A 59 5.78 22.74 -1.01
N SER A 60 5.19 22.36 -2.16
CA SER A 60 4.71 23.32 -3.15
C SER A 60 3.25 23.15 -3.62
N ALA A 61 2.52 22.11 -3.20
CA ALA A 61 1.31 21.72 -3.94
C ALA A 61 0.01 22.47 -3.56
N CYS A 62 -0.12 23.10 -2.37
CA CYS A 62 -1.38 23.74 -1.95
C CYS A 62 -1.17 24.96 -1.03
N GLY A 63 -0.25 25.89 -1.37
CA GLY A 63 -0.01 27.10 -0.55
C GLY A 63 -1.20 28.07 -0.42
N GLN A 64 -2.24 27.94 -1.25
CA GLN A 64 -3.41 28.82 -1.31
C GLN A 64 -4.73 28.05 -1.47
N CYS A 65 -4.82 26.89 -0.85
CA CYS A 65 -5.81 25.86 -1.16
C CYS A 65 -6.78 25.67 0.01
N ASP A 66 -8.02 26.15 -0.15
CA ASP A 66 -9.07 26.15 0.89
C ASP A 66 -9.49 24.73 1.32
N LEU A 67 -9.16 23.71 0.51
CA LEU A 67 -9.46 22.30 0.74
C LEU A 67 -8.48 21.60 1.71
N ASN A 68 -7.50 22.34 2.24
CA ASN A 68 -6.74 22.04 3.47
C ASN A 68 -6.32 20.56 3.64
N ARG A 69 -5.77 19.95 2.55
CA ARG A 69 -5.23 18.57 2.42
C ARG A 69 -6.10 17.52 1.72
N SER A 70 -7.40 17.77 1.56
CA SER A 70 -8.33 16.86 0.85
C SER A 70 -8.29 16.99 -0.68
N CYS A 71 -7.59 17.99 -1.22
CA CYS A 71 -7.45 18.20 -2.65
C CYS A 71 -6.61 17.09 -3.30
N ARG A 72 -7.15 16.40 -4.32
CA ARG A 72 -6.45 15.36 -5.10
C ARG A 72 -5.54 15.95 -6.17
N SER A 73 -4.65 16.87 -5.78
CA SER A 73 -3.72 17.54 -6.70
C SER A 73 -2.39 16.80 -6.88
N LEU A 74 -2.12 15.75 -6.10
CA LEU A 74 -0.88 14.99 -6.18
C LEU A 74 -1.02 13.82 -7.15
N LEU A 75 -0.02 13.63 -7.99
CA LEU A 75 0.12 12.45 -8.82
C LEU A 75 1.10 11.48 -8.15
N LEU A 76 0.58 10.35 -7.67
CA LEU A 76 1.35 9.27 -7.09
C LEU A 76 1.71 8.26 -8.17
N GLU A 77 3.01 8.03 -8.35
CA GLU A 77 3.53 6.91 -9.15
C GLU A 77 3.09 5.57 -8.54
N THR A 78 2.54 4.68 -9.35
CA THR A 78 2.14 3.33 -8.91
C THR A 78 3.27 2.32 -9.16
N PRO A 79 3.20 1.12 -8.56
CA PRO A 79 4.20 0.09 -8.86
C PRO A 79 4.10 -0.43 -10.30
N MET A 80 3.02 -0.13 -11.02
CA MET A 80 2.81 -0.48 -12.43
C MET A 80 3.46 0.57 -13.33
N GLU A 81 3.99 0.13 -14.47
CA GLU A 81 4.59 1.04 -15.44
C GLU A 81 3.52 1.93 -16.09
N HIS A 82 3.83 3.20 -16.27
CA HIS A 82 2.95 4.18 -16.95
C HIS A 82 1.57 4.39 -16.31
N LEU A 83 1.42 4.09 -15.02
CA LEU A 83 0.19 4.34 -14.28
C LEU A 83 0.47 5.24 -13.07
N THR A 84 -0.21 6.38 -13.03
CA THR A 84 -0.20 7.32 -11.89
C THR A 84 -1.61 7.46 -11.33
N MET A 85 -1.71 7.80 -10.04
CA MET A 85 -2.98 8.01 -9.34
C MET A 85 -3.08 9.44 -8.80
N ALA A 86 -4.20 10.10 -9.06
CA ALA A 86 -4.55 11.35 -8.39
C ALA A 86 -4.97 11.06 -6.93
N ILE A 87 -4.23 11.65 -5.98
CA ILE A 87 -4.41 11.40 -4.55
C ILE A 87 -4.32 12.71 -3.77
N SER A 88 -5.05 12.79 -2.66
CA SER A 88 -4.92 13.87 -1.69
C SER A 88 -3.87 13.54 -0.63
N LEU A 89 -3.50 14.51 0.20
CA LEU A 89 -2.51 14.29 1.27
C LEU A 89 -3.04 13.30 2.32
N ASP A 90 -4.30 13.45 2.71
CA ASP A 90 -4.90 12.58 3.75
C ASP A 90 -5.05 11.14 3.26
N GLU A 91 -5.34 10.98 1.96
CA GLU A 91 -5.39 9.66 1.33
C GLU A 91 -3.98 9.07 1.16
N LEU A 92 -2.95 9.91 0.93
CA LEU A 92 -1.56 9.48 0.83
C LEU A 92 -1.04 8.98 2.19
N ASP A 93 -1.40 9.66 3.29
CA ASP A 93 -1.04 9.24 4.65
C ASP A 93 -1.66 7.89 5.01
N GLN A 94 -2.96 7.71 4.73
CA GLN A 94 -3.66 6.45 4.97
C GLN A 94 -3.15 5.31 4.08
N LEU A 95 -2.82 5.61 2.83
CA LEU A 95 -2.20 4.65 1.93
C LEU A 95 -0.79 4.26 2.40
N ASN A 96 -0.02 5.22 2.94
CA ASN A 96 1.27 4.93 3.55
C ASN A 96 1.12 3.97 4.73
N ASP A 97 0.20 4.24 5.65
CA ASP A 97 -0.08 3.36 6.79
C ASP A 97 -0.47 1.94 6.34
N LEU A 98 -1.38 1.83 5.37
CA LEU A 98 -1.79 0.55 4.79
C LEU A 98 -0.60 -0.24 4.21
N VAL A 99 0.26 0.42 3.42
CA VAL A 99 1.41 -0.22 2.77
C VAL A 99 2.49 -0.59 3.78
N GLN A 100 2.78 0.27 4.77
CA GLN A 100 3.77 0.00 5.81
C GLN A 100 3.31 -1.12 6.74
N GLY A 101 2.04 -1.10 7.20
CA GLY A 101 1.47 -2.18 8.01
C GLY A 101 1.50 -3.53 7.28
N THR A 102 1.27 -3.52 5.97
CA THR A 102 1.41 -4.72 5.13
C THR A 102 2.86 -5.22 5.09
N LEU A 103 3.83 -4.34 4.86
CA LEU A 103 5.26 -4.71 4.85
C LEU A 103 5.72 -5.26 6.20
N PHE A 104 5.30 -4.62 7.29
CA PHE A 104 5.59 -5.06 8.65
C PHE A 104 5.09 -6.49 8.88
N GLN A 105 3.84 -6.80 8.53
CA GLN A 105 3.30 -8.15 8.69
C GLN A 105 4.08 -9.18 7.85
N LEU A 106 4.42 -8.84 6.60
CA LEU A 106 5.22 -9.71 5.72
C LEU A 106 6.62 -9.99 6.26
N GLU A 107 7.22 -9.04 6.96
CA GLU A 107 8.55 -9.16 7.57
C GLU A 107 8.49 -9.92 8.90
N LEU A 108 7.45 -9.68 9.69
CA LEU A 108 7.18 -10.41 10.93
C LEU A 108 6.93 -11.89 10.65
N ASP A 109 6.06 -12.22 9.69
CA ASP A 109 5.79 -13.61 9.29
C ASP A 109 7.10 -14.31 8.87
N GLN A 110 7.89 -13.65 8.02
CA GLN A 110 9.18 -14.18 7.57
C GLN A 110 10.15 -14.41 8.74
N TYR A 111 10.18 -13.50 9.71
CA TYR A 111 11.03 -13.63 10.90
C TYR A 111 10.58 -14.78 11.80
N LEU A 112 9.28 -14.92 12.05
CA LEU A 112 8.72 -16.01 12.86
C LEU A 112 8.95 -17.38 12.19
N ASP A 113 8.79 -17.47 10.88
CA ASP A 113 9.08 -18.69 10.12
C ASP A 113 10.55 -19.10 10.29
N GLN A 114 11.48 -18.14 10.22
CA GLN A 114 12.91 -18.40 10.44
C GLN A 114 13.22 -18.86 11.87
N LEU A 115 12.51 -18.35 12.88
CA LEU A 115 12.67 -18.81 14.26
C LEU A 115 12.09 -20.22 14.48
N SER A 116 10.97 -20.55 13.84
CA SER A 116 10.30 -21.85 13.99
C SER A 116 11.03 -23.03 13.32
N LEU A 117 11.97 -22.72 12.43
CA LEU A 117 12.82 -23.68 11.71
C LEU A 117 14.18 -23.92 12.40
N ASN A 118 14.43 -23.26 13.55
CA ASN A 118 15.55 -23.52 14.46
C ASN A 118 15.05 -24.22 15.73
#